data_AF-A0A2E6W8D9-F1
#
_entry.id   AF-A0A2E6W8D9-F1
#
_cell.length_a   1.000
_cell.length_b   1.000
_cell.length_c   1.000
_cell.angle_alpha   90.00
_cell.angle_beta   90.00
_cell.angle_gamma   90.00
#
_symmetry.space_group_name_H-M   'P 1'
#
loop_
_entity.id
_entity.type
_entity.pdbx_description
1 polymer ?
#
loop_
_entity_poly.entity_id
_entity_poly.type
_entity_poly.pdbx_seq_one_letter_code
_entity_poly.pdbx_strand_id
1 'polypeptide(L)'
;MKYKSFIKKLKKRLGSENLEIITDQHGVNGRREWFVYEGTVARWYVEPTDWRDPESELVVSGFHTKGVDQESDPMTDYFPGTYWSNATQLIDRLREPPPKYAPGSLVRGKSDNKRAKRHGYAGKTALVTKARGQYMHLQFVDDEWYNSSDGFSTMSYPARDFELISG
;
A
#
# COMPACT_ATOMS: atom_id res chain seq x y z
N MET A 1 -13.51 5.08 -5.46
CA MET A 1 -13.33 3.67 -5.90
C MET A 1 -14.65 2.92 -5.67
N LYS A 2 -15.03 1.94 -6.49
CA LYS A 2 -16.27 1.15 -6.28
C LYS A 2 -16.22 0.36 -4.97
N TYR A 3 -17.29 0.39 -4.18
CA TYR A 3 -17.39 -0.26 -2.88
C TYR A 3 -17.10 -1.77 -2.94
N LYS A 4 -17.77 -2.49 -3.85
CA LYS A 4 -17.59 -3.94 -4.02
C LYS A 4 -16.14 -4.32 -4.32
N SER A 5 -15.47 -3.56 -5.20
CA SER A 5 -14.06 -3.77 -5.55
C SER A 5 -13.14 -3.49 -4.37
N PHE A 6 -13.45 -2.46 -3.58
CA PHE A 6 -12.70 -2.13 -2.37
C PHE A 6 -12.78 -3.25 -1.33
N ILE A 7 -13.98 -3.70 -0.96
CA ILE A 7 -14.17 -4.77 0.03
C ILE A 7 -13.48 -6.07 -0.42
N LYS A 8 -13.60 -6.44 -1.70
CA LYS A 8 -12.89 -7.60 -2.25
C LYS A 8 -11.38 -7.48 -2.09
N LYS A 9 -10.82 -6.30 -2.36
CA LYS A 9 -9.37 -6.04 -2.21
C LYS A 9 -8.95 -6.09 -0.74
N LEU A 10 -9.75 -5.52 0.15
CA LEU A 10 -9.53 -5.49 1.60
C LEU A 10 -9.47 -6.91 2.17
N LYS A 11 -10.52 -7.72 1.95
CA LYS A 11 -10.59 -9.11 2.43
C LYS A 11 -9.44 -9.96 1.90
N LYS A 12 -9.16 -9.86 0.59
CA LYS A 12 -8.04 -10.58 -0.04
C LYS A 12 -6.70 -10.22 0.60
N ARG A 13 -6.46 -8.94 0.93
CA ARG A 13 -5.17 -8.52 1.48
C ARG A 13 -5.02 -8.91 2.94
N LEU A 14 -6.06 -8.71 3.74
CA LEU A 14 -6.00 -8.98 5.18
C LEU A 14 -6.19 -10.47 5.51
N GLY A 15 -6.55 -11.31 4.53
CA GLY A 15 -6.66 -12.77 4.70
C GLY A 15 -7.78 -13.18 5.66
N SER A 16 -8.74 -12.27 5.90
CA SER A 16 -9.83 -12.46 6.85
C SER A 16 -11.14 -12.35 6.07
N GLU A 17 -11.80 -13.49 5.85
CA GLU A 17 -13.15 -13.52 5.26
C GLU A 17 -14.19 -12.84 6.19
N ASN A 18 -13.88 -12.86 7.50
CA ASN A 18 -14.70 -12.36 8.61
C ASN A 18 -14.19 -11.04 9.19
N LEU A 19 -13.74 -10.10 8.36
CA LEU A 19 -13.58 -8.72 8.83
C LEU A 19 -14.96 -8.20 9.25
N GLU A 20 -15.15 -7.99 10.55
CA GLU A 20 -16.35 -7.37 11.08
C GLU A 20 -16.29 -5.87 10.77
N ILE A 21 -17.06 -5.48 9.75
CA ILE A 21 -17.21 -4.08 9.37
C ILE A 21 -18.42 -3.52 10.08
N ILE A 22 -18.17 -2.58 10.98
CA ILE A 22 -19.21 -1.86 11.71
C ILE A 22 -19.71 -0.73 10.83
N THR A 23 -21.04 -0.59 10.76
CA THR A 23 -21.71 0.42 9.96
C THR A 23 -22.45 1.38 10.89
N ASP A 24 -22.16 2.67 10.76
CA ASP A 24 -22.98 3.73 11.35
C ASP A 24 -23.99 4.22 10.30
N GLN A 25 -25.27 4.01 10.61
CA GLN A 25 -26.40 4.39 9.76
C GLN A 25 -26.81 5.86 9.95
N HIS A 26 -26.22 6.60 10.91
CA HIS A 26 -26.66 7.96 11.28
C HIS A 26 -25.77 9.08 10.71
N GLY A 27 -25.04 8.83 9.63
CA GLY A 27 -24.23 9.87 8.97
C GLY A 27 -25.07 10.86 8.16
N VAL A 28 -24.93 12.17 8.45
CA VAL A 28 -25.60 13.28 7.75
C VAL A 28 -25.25 13.36 6.26
N ASN A 29 -24.14 12.74 5.83
CA ASN A 29 -23.59 12.76 4.46
C ASN A 29 -23.29 11.35 3.91
N GLY A 30 -24.07 10.34 4.31
CA GLY A 30 -23.88 8.96 3.87
C GLY A 30 -23.34 8.04 4.96
N ARG A 31 -23.20 6.77 4.60
CA ARG A 31 -22.90 5.67 5.52
C ARG A 31 -21.42 5.68 5.88
N ARG A 32 -21.09 5.66 7.17
CA ARG A 32 -19.71 5.48 7.64
C ARG A 32 -19.48 4.03 7.98
N GLU A 33 -18.33 3.50 7.56
CA GLU A 33 -17.92 2.14 7.89
C GLU A 33 -16.51 2.12 8.43
N TRP A 34 -16.28 1.22 9.38
CA TRP A 34 -14.96 0.99 9.93
C TRP A 34 -14.79 -0.43 10.44
N PHE A 35 -13.55 -0.82 10.68
CA PHE A 35 -13.18 -2.03 11.39
C PHE A 35 -11.90 -1.80 12.18
N VAL A 36 -11.59 -2.73 13.09
CA VAL A 36 -10.35 -2.74 13.86
C VAL A 36 -9.45 -3.87 13.37
N TYR A 37 -8.18 -3.57 13.14
CA TYR A 37 -7.17 -4.54 12.75
C TYR A 37 -5.86 -4.24 13.48
N GLU A 38 -5.37 -5.19 14.27
CA GLU A 38 -4.11 -5.08 15.02
C GLU A 38 -4.00 -3.74 15.80
N GLY A 39 -5.05 -3.35 16.52
CA GLY A 39 -5.08 -2.10 17.31
C GLY A 39 -5.23 -0.81 16.49
N THR A 40 -5.43 -0.92 15.17
CA THR A 40 -5.68 0.22 14.28
C THR A 40 -7.13 0.22 13.81
N VAL A 41 -7.80 1.35 13.96
CA VAL A 41 -9.13 1.61 13.38
C VAL A 41 -8.95 2.11 11.95
N ALA A 42 -9.53 1.41 10.98
CA ALA A 42 -9.60 1.85 9.60
C ALA A 42 -11.04 2.23 9.26
N ARG A 43 -11.24 3.46 8.77
CA ARG A 43 -12.56 4.04 8.45
C ARG A 43 -12.63 4.60 7.03
N TRP A 44 -13.83 4.61 6.45
CA TRP A 44 -14.15 5.26 5.18
C TRP A 44 -15.63 5.66 5.12
N TYR A 45 -15.96 6.50 4.16
CA TYR A 45 -17.34 6.83 3.80
C TYR A 45 -17.80 5.95 2.65
N VAL A 46 -19.08 5.63 2.65
CA VAL A 46 -19.79 4.95 1.57
C VAL A 46 -20.95 5.82 1.13
N GLU A 47 -20.93 6.18 -0.14
CA GLU A 47 -21.92 7.06 -0.76
C GLU A 47 -22.36 6.52 -2.12
N PRO A 48 -23.59 6.77 -2.55
CA PRO A 48 -24.00 6.52 -3.93
C PRO A 48 -23.18 7.39 -4.89
N THR A 49 -22.84 6.87 -6.07
CA THR A 49 -22.15 7.67 -7.11
C THR A 49 -23.03 8.82 -7.58
N ASP A 50 -24.34 8.59 -7.66
CA ASP A 50 -25.35 9.62 -7.89
C ASP A 50 -26.35 9.62 -6.74
N TRP A 51 -26.34 10.69 -5.94
CA TRP A 51 -27.22 10.85 -4.79
C TRP A 51 -28.72 10.91 -5.15
N ARG A 52 -29.05 11.17 -6.43
CA ARG A 52 -30.43 11.21 -6.92
C ARG A 52 -30.97 9.85 -7.30
N ASP A 53 -30.09 8.88 -7.51
CA ASP A 53 -30.42 7.53 -7.91
C ASP A 53 -30.08 6.54 -6.77
N PRO A 54 -31.10 6.05 -6.04
CA PRO A 54 -30.91 5.08 -4.96
C PRO A 54 -30.29 3.75 -5.41
N GLU A 55 -30.39 3.41 -6.70
CA GLU A 55 -29.80 2.19 -7.27
C GLU A 55 -28.38 2.41 -7.80
N SER A 56 -27.88 3.65 -7.73
CA SER A 56 -26.57 3.98 -8.24
C SER A 56 -25.46 3.23 -7.50
N GLU A 57 -24.36 2.99 -8.20
CA GLU A 57 -23.25 2.22 -7.65
C GLU A 57 -22.64 2.90 -6.43
N LEU A 58 -22.43 2.14 -5.35
CA LEU A 58 -21.78 2.66 -4.16
C LEU A 58 -20.27 2.86 -4.40
N VAL A 59 -19.77 4.01 -3.98
CA VAL A 59 -18.35 4.37 -3.98
C VAL A 59 -17.86 4.62 -2.56
N VAL A 60 -16.55 4.45 -2.41
CA VAL A 60 -15.84 4.70 -1.15
C VAL A 60 -14.86 5.87 -1.29
N SER A 61 -14.82 6.67 -0.22
CA SER A 61 -14.01 7.89 -0.11
C SER A 61 -13.58 8.13 1.35
N GLY A 62 -12.73 9.15 1.56
CA GLY A 62 -12.29 9.60 2.90
C GLY A 62 -11.62 8.53 3.77
N PHE A 63 -10.73 7.73 3.18
CA PHE A 63 -10.00 6.69 3.88
C PHE A 63 -9.13 7.26 5.01
N HIS A 64 -9.22 6.67 6.20
CA HIS A 64 -8.52 7.15 7.37
C HIS A 64 -8.15 6.03 8.34
N THR A 65 -6.97 6.13 8.96
CA THR A 65 -6.55 5.23 10.04
C THR A 65 -6.23 6.00 11.31
N LYS A 66 -6.60 5.46 12.47
CA LYS A 66 -6.15 5.94 13.79
C LYS A 66 -5.90 4.77 14.74
N GLY A 67 -5.20 5.01 15.85
CA GLY A 67 -5.15 4.04 16.94
C GLY A 67 -6.51 3.90 17.62
N VAL A 68 -6.77 2.73 18.23
CA VAL A 68 -8.01 2.48 19.00
C VAL A 68 -8.18 3.45 20.17
N ASP A 69 -7.08 3.79 20.85
CA ASP A 69 -7.09 4.67 22.04
C ASP A 69 -7.01 6.17 21.70
N GLN A 70 -7.04 6.51 20.40
CA GLN A 70 -6.96 7.90 19.98
C GLN A 70 -8.36 8.50 19.82
N GLU A 71 -8.65 9.56 20.57
CA GLU A 71 -9.92 10.28 20.51
C GLU A 71 -9.76 11.65 19.86
N SER A 72 -10.80 12.06 19.14
CA SER A 72 -10.90 13.43 18.65
C SER A 72 -11.23 14.34 19.82
N ASP A 73 -10.54 15.46 19.93
CA ASP A 73 -10.90 16.51 20.86
C ASP A 73 -12.08 17.30 20.26
N PRO A 74 -13.26 17.33 20.91
CA PRO A 74 -14.44 18.02 20.38
C PRO A 74 -14.29 19.55 20.38
N MET A 75 -13.32 20.10 21.11
CA MET A 75 -13.11 21.55 21.24
C MET A 75 -12.08 22.10 20.26
N THR A 76 -11.41 21.23 19.50
CA THR A 76 -10.42 21.62 18.49
C THR A 76 -10.68 20.90 17.17
N ASP A 77 -10.17 21.45 16.05
CA ASP A 77 -10.25 20.80 14.73
C ASP A 77 -9.22 19.66 14.59
N TYR A 78 -8.96 18.95 15.70
CA TYR A 78 -7.95 17.90 15.78
C TYR A 78 -8.59 16.53 15.54
N PHE A 79 -8.21 15.92 14.42
CA PHE A 79 -8.56 14.53 14.11
C PHE A 79 -7.30 13.66 14.23
N PRO A 80 -7.23 12.75 15.21
CA PRO A 80 -6.06 11.89 15.33
C PRO A 80 -6.03 10.87 14.21
N GLY A 81 -4.83 10.58 13.71
CA GLY A 81 -4.59 9.56 12.71
C GLY A 81 -4.03 10.10 11.40
N THR A 82 -4.36 9.43 10.31
CA THR A 82 -3.84 9.76 8.98
C THR A 82 -4.90 9.49 7.93
N TYR A 83 -5.12 10.47 7.07
CA TYR A 83 -5.96 10.33 5.88
C TYR A 83 -5.14 9.80 4.71
N TRP A 84 -5.74 8.89 3.96
CA TRP A 84 -5.12 8.25 2.81
C TRP A 84 -5.82 8.70 1.54
N SER A 85 -5.04 9.01 0.50
CA SER A 85 -5.58 9.48 -0.77
C SER A 85 -6.33 8.40 -1.54
N ASN A 86 -6.06 7.11 -1.25
CA ASN A 86 -6.76 6.00 -1.89
C ASN A 86 -6.79 4.74 -1.02
N ALA A 87 -7.68 3.82 -1.39
CA ALA A 87 -7.88 2.54 -0.73
C ALA A 87 -6.60 1.67 -0.64
N THR A 88 -5.72 1.73 -1.64
CA THR A 88 -4.50 0.90 -1.63
C THR A 88 -3.55 1.36 -0.53
N GLN A 89 -3.39 2.68 -0.36
CA GLN A 89 -2.57 3.24 0.71
C GLN A 89 -3.12 2.87 2.10
N LEU A 90 -4.45 2.94 2.27
CA LEU A 90 -5.10 2.48 3.50
C LEU A 90 -4.75 1.01 3.79
N ILE A 91 -4.94 0.14 2.80
CA ILE A 91 -4.69 -1.29 2.93
C ILE A 91 -3.22 -1.59 3.21
N ASP A 92 -2.30 -0.93 2.48
CA ASP A 92 -0.85 -1.09 2.64
C ASP A 92 -0.36 -0.61 4.02
N ARG A 93 -1.07 0.36 4.64
CA ARG A 93 -0.81 0.80 6.02
C ARG A 93 -1.15 -0.26 7.05
N LEU A 94 -2.25 -0.99 6.85
CA LEU A 94 -2.72 -2.04 7.75
C LEU A 94 -1.89 -3.31 7.61
N ARG A 95 -1.53 -3.66 6.38
CA ARG A 95 -0.69 -4.82 6.11
C ARG A 95 0.21 -4.51 4.93
N GLU A 96 1.51 -4.68 5.14
CA GLU A 96 2.51 -4.43 4.11
C GLU A 96 2.17 -5.14 2.79
N PRO A 97 2.38 -4.50 1.62
CA PRO A 97 2.12 -5.12 0.32
C PRO A 97 3.02 -6.35 0.09
N PRO A 98 2.62 -7.28 -0.80
CA PRO A 98 3.44 -8.44 -1.05
C PRO A 98 4.61 -8.01 -1.93
N PRO A 99 5.79 -8.62 -1.78
CA PRO A 99 6.92 -8.29 -2.65
C PRO A 99 6.56 -8.61 -4.11
N LYS A 100 6.90 -7.68 -5.01
CA LYS A 100 6.65 -7.83 -6.45
C LYS A 100 7.51 -8.94 -7.08
N TYR A 101 8.72 -9.12 -6.56
CA TYR A 101 9.70 -10.09 -7.02
C TYR A 101 10.11 -10.98 -5.85
N ALA A 102 10.27 -12.28 -6.11
CA ALA A 102 10.73 -13.21 -5.10
C ALA A 102 12.25 -13.12 -4.93
N PRO A 103 12.80 -13.44 -3.74
CA PRO A 103 14.22 -13.72 -3.62
C PRO A 103 14.66 -14.81 -4.61
N GLY A 104 15.80 -14.61 -5.26
CA GLY A 104 16.30 -15.48 -6.34
C GLY A 104 15.92 -15.01 -7.75
N SER A 105 14.97 -14.09 -7.90
CA SER A 105 14.64 -13.52 -9.22
C SER A 105 15.75 -12.60 -9.74
N LEU A 106 16.01 -12.66 -11.03
CA LEU A 106 16.91 -11.75 -11.74
C LEU A 106 16.12 -10.57 -12.30
N VAL A 107 16.53 -9.36 -11.94
CA VAL A 107 15.85 -8.12 -12.32
C VAL A 107 16.80 -7.15 -13.02
N ARG A 108 16.26 -6.30 -13.89
CA ARG A 108 16.98 -5.21 -14.55
C ARG A 108 16.47 -3.87 -14.11
N GLY A 109 17.35 -2.91 -13.86
CA GLY A 109 16.94 -1.52 -13.69
C GLY A 109 16.38 -0.97 -15.00
N LYS A 110 15.19 -0.37 -14.97
CA LYS A 110 14.56 0.16 -16.18
C LYS A 110 15.39 1.30 -16.79
N SER A 111 15.75 1.15 -18.06
CA SER A 111 16.63 2.08 -18.76
C SER A 111 16.02 3.48 -18.96
N ASP A 112 14.71 3.60 -19.00
CA ASP A 112 13.97 4.85 -19.20
C ASP A 112 13.67 5.62 -17.90
N ASN A 113 13.87 4.99 -16.73
CA ASN A 113 13.50 5.58 -15.45
C ASN A 113 14.50 6.63 -14.97
N LYS A 114 14.05 7.89 -14.83
CA LYS A 114 14.85 9.02 -14.33
C LYS A 114 15.56 8.72 -13.00
N ARG A 115 14.90 8.01 -12.08
CA ARG A 115 15.51 7.65 -10.78
C ARG A 115 16.64 6.64 -10.98
N ALA A 116 16.42 5.61 -11.79
CA ALA A 116 17.43 4.60 -12.08
C ALA A 116 18.69 5.20 -12.71
N LYS A 117 18.53 6.17 -13.63
CA LYS A 117 19.64 6.91 -14.22
C LYS A 117 20.42 7.72 -13.19
N ARG A 118 19.71 8.49 -12.35
CA ARG A 118 20.33 9.34 -11.32
C ARG A 118 21.15 8.55 -10.30
N HIS A 119 20.70 7.34 -9.95
CA HIS A 119 21.39 6.47 -8.99
C HIS A 119 22.28 5.41 -9.67
N GLY A 120 22.50 5.50 -10.99
CA GLY A 120 23.49 4.68 -11.69
C GLY A 120 23.17 3.19 -11.86
N TYR A 121 21.91 2.78 -11.69
CA TYR A 121 21.47 1.38 -11.85
C TYR A 121 20.57 1.14 -13.07
N ALA A 122 20.38 2.13 -13.94
CA ALA A 122 19.65 1.97 -15.19
C ALA A 122 20.35 0.95 -16.12
N GLY A 123 19.59 0.00 -16.65
CA GLY A 123 20.09 -1.07 -17.53
C GLY A 123 20.89 -2.16 -16.84
N LYS A 124 21.28 -1.98 -15.56
CA LYS A 124 22.07 -2.95 -14.82
C LYS A 124 21.23 -4.12 -14.33
N THR A 125 21.82 -5.31 -14.37
CA THR A 125 21.20 -6.55 -13.93
C THR A 125 21.57 -6.85 -12.49
N ALA A 126 20.59 -7.31 -11.70
CA ALA A 126 20.78 -7.67 -10.31
C ALA A 126 19.95 -8.88 -9.89
N LEU A 127 20.48 -9.65 -8.94
CA LEU A 127 19.78 -10.72 -8.24
C LEU A 127 19.05 -10.16 -7.02
N VAL A 128 17.78 -10.53 -6.85
CA VAL A 128 17.00 -10.17 -5.64
C VAL A 128 17.43 -11.09 -4.50
N THR A 129 18.03 -10.52 -3.45
CA THR A 129 18.50 -11.30 -2.28
C THR A 129 17.46 -11.35 -1.17
N LYS A 130 16.73 -10.25 -0.96
CA LYS A 130 15.60 -10.14 -0.02
C LYS A 130 14.55 -9.20 -0.60
N ALA A 131 13.27 -9.47 -0.36
CA ALA A 131 12.18 -8.60 -0.81
C ALA A 131 11.12 -8.45 0.29
N ARG A 132 10.72 -7.20 0.57
CA ARG A 132 9.69 -6.89 1.56
C ARG A 132 8.90 -5.66 1.10
N GLY A 133 7.58 -5.78 1.04
CA GLY A 133 6.74 -4.67 0.63
C GLY A 133 7.05 -4.18 -0.79
N GLN A 134 7.23 -2.87 -0.92
CA GLN A 134 7.54 -2.22 -2.20
C GLN A 134 9.05 -2.16 -2.49
N TYR A 135 9.89 -2.70 -1.61
CA TYR A 135 11.33 -2.57 -1.69
C TYR A 135 12.04 -3.94 -1.69
N MET A 136 13.27 -3.94 -2.20
CA MET A 136 14.10 -5.13 -2.33
C MET A 136 15.57 -4.82 -2.16
N HIS A 137 16.30 -5.81 -1.68
CA HIS A 137 17.75 -5.84 -1.63
C HIS A 137 18.27 -6.57 -2.86
N LEU A 138 19.32 -6.01 -3.45
CA LEU A 138 19.83 -6.41 -4.75
C LEU A 138 21.33 -6.68 -4.68
N GLN A 139 21.78 -7.64 -5.47
CA GLN A 139 23.19 -7.86 -5.77
C GLN A 139 23.41 -7.68 -7.27
N PHE A 140 24.16 -6.66 -7.67
CA PHE A 140 24.41 -6.35 -9.09
C PHE A 140 25.46 -7.30 -9.67
N VAL A 141 25.22 -7.79 -10.89
CA VAL A 141 26.05 -8.82 -11.54
C VAL A 141 27.34 -8.23 -12.13
N ASP A 142 27.26 -6.99 -12.64
CA ASP A 142 28.30 -6.42 -13.53
C ASP A 142 29.21 -5.35 -12.85
N ASP A 143 29.14 -5.18 -11.53
CA ASP A 143 29.76 -4.03 -10.87
C ASP A 143 30.66 -4.46 -9.70
N GLU A 144 31.98 -4.47 -9.91
CA GLU A 144 32.98 -4.82 -8.88
C GLU A 144 32.92 -3.89 -7.67
N TRP A 145 32.50 -2.63 -7.86
CA TRP A 145 32.37 -1.65 -6.77
C TRP A 145 31.22 -1.99 -5.80
N TYR A 146 30.12 -2.55 -6.33
CA TYR A 146 28.97 -3.02 -5.54
C TYR A 146 29.11 -4.45 -5.03
N ASN A 147 30.15 -5.18 -5.47
CA ASN A 147 30.46 -6.55 -5.06
C ASN A 147 31.64 -6.62 -4.06
N SER A 148 32.09 -5.49 -3.52
CA SER A 148 33.11 -5.49 -2.46
C SER A 148 32.60 -6.26 -1.24
N SER A 149 33.43 -7.16 -0.72
CA SER A 149 33.10 -8.10 0.37
C SER A 149 32.78 -7.43 1.71
N ASP A 150 33.10 -6.14 1.85
CA ASP A 150 32.73 -5.30 3.00
C ASP A 150 31.38 -4.59 2.80
N GLY A 151 30.81 -4.68 1.59
CA GLY A 151 29.61 -4.02 1.13
C GLY A 151 28.57 -5.02 0.65
N PHE A 152 28.13 -5.95 1.52
CA PHE A 152 26.75 -6.48 1.46
C PHE A 152 25.79 -5.30 1.59
N SER A 153 25.65 -4.52 0.52
CA SER A 153 24.96 -3.25 0.58
C SER A 153 23.50 -3.60 0.86
N THR A 154 23.09 -3.36 2.10
CA THR A 154 21.71 -3.37 2.56
C THR A 154 20.91 -2.22 1.93
N MET A 155 21.34 -1.72 0.77
CA MET A 155 20.66 -0.70 0.01
C MET A 155 19.33 -1.28 -0.49
N SER A 156 18.27 -0.60 -0.08
CA SER A 156 16.90 -0.98 -0.36
C SER A 156 16.44 -0.20 -1.60
N TYR A 157 16.09 -0.93 -2.65
CA TYR A 157 15.69 -0.37 -3.93
C TYR A 157 14.17 -0.56 -4.15
N PRO A 158 13.47 0.42 -4.72
CA PRO A 158 12.04 0.31 -4.97
C PRO A 158 11.75 -0.63 -6.15
N ALA A 159 10.91 -1.65 -5.93
CA ALA A 159 10.61 -2.69 -6.93
C ALA A 159 9.96 -2.16 -8.22
N ARG A 160 9.36 -0.96 -8.19
CA ARG A 160 8.77 -0.32 -9.38
C ARG A 160 9.79 0.12 -10.43
N ASP A 161 11.03 0.36 -9.99
CA ASP A 161 12.09 0.88 -10.85
C ASP A 161 12.78 -0.21 -11.68
N PHE A 162 12.40 -1.48 -11.47
CA PHE A 162 12.98 -2.65 -12.12
C PHE A 162 11.95 -3.43 -12.92
N GLU A 163 12.45 -4.29 -13.80
CA GLU A 163 11.72 -5.25 -14.61
C GLU A 163 12.29 -6.66 -14.40
N LEU A 164 11.46 -7.69 -14.56
CA LEU A 164 11.88 -9.09 -14.40
C LEU A 164 12.62 -9.54 -15.66
N ILE A 165 13.78 -10.18 -15.50
CA ILE A 165 14.51 -10.85 -16.58
C ILE A 165 14.20 -12.35 -16.55
N SER A 166 14.37 -12.96 -15.37
CA SER A 166 14.06 -14.37 -15.11
C SER A 166 13.73 -14.55 -13.63
N GLY A 167 12.89 -15.53 -13.28
CA GLY A 167 12.48 -15.74 -11.89
C GLY A 167 11.74 -17.04 -11.69
#